data_AF-A0A369TDW9-F1
#
_entry.id   AF-A0A369TDW9-F1
#
_cell.length_a   1.000
_cell.length_b   1.000
_cell.length_c   1.000
_cell.angle_alpha   90.00
_cell.angle_beta   90.00
_cell.angle_gamma   90.00
#
_symmetry.space_group_name_H-M   'P 1'
#
loop_
_entity.id
_entity.type
_entity.pdbx_description
1 polymer ?
#
loop_
_entity_poly.entity_id
_entity_poly.type
_entity_poly.pdbx_seq_one_letter_code
_entity_poly.pdbx_strand_id
1 'polypeptide(L)'
;MKFPRVIRLDASDPRVFEHAAQPGEPAVPGGFAFADVDPDTLERKQALAFASGWLGTESFGRATFVEVAEIDEATFFQVIERLARHFVEHYGAPDLAAALPVAREEADYAAELCEHKLHTLLAVEREPGPDGVRESFKVIQPHRAQDHARIWGIAEDGEPSD
;
A
#
# COMPACT_ATOMS: atom_id res chain seq x y z
N MET A 1 -18.71 -5.04 2.38
CA MET A 1 -18.27 -3.72 1.86
C MET A 1 -17.00 -3.90 1.03
N LYS A 2 -16.41 -2.84 0.46
CA LYS A 2 -15.10 -2.94 -0.22
C LYS A 2 -13.98 -2.49 0.70
N PHE A 3 -12.81 -3.10 0.57
CA PHE A 3 -11.65 -2.83 1.41
C PHE A 3 -10.34 -3.15 0.68
N PRO A 4 -9.21 -2.51 1.05
CA PRO A 4 -7.93 -2.84 0.48
C PRO A 4 -7.49 -4.23 0.94
N ARG A 5 -7.10 -5.07 0.00
CA ARG A 5 -6.53 -6.39 0.27
C ARG A 5 -5.14 -6.48 -0.33
N VAL A 6 -4.17 -6.95 0.46
CA VAL A 6 -2.79 -7.09 0.00
C VAL A 6 -2.75 -8.01 -1.22
N ILE A 7 -2.10 -7.51 -2.27
CA ILE A 7 -1.79 -8.31 -3.46
C ILE A 7 -0.31 -8.20 -3.75
N ARG A 8 0.27 -9.31 -4.20
CA ARG A 8 1.68 -9.39 -4.53
C ARG A 8 1.82 -9.74 -6.02
N LEU A 9 2.28 -8.77 -6.81
CA LEU A 9 2.44 -8.94 -8.26
C LEU A 9 3.70 -9.77 -8.61
N ASP A 10 4.73 -9.70 -7.75
CA ASP A 10 5.97 -10.45 -7.88
C ASP A 10 6.63 -10.71 -6.50
N ALA A 11 7.78 -11.38 -6.45
CA ALA A 11 8.45 -11.71 -5.19
C ALA A 11 9.26 -10.56 -4.55
N SER A 12 9.00 -9.29 -4.89
CA SER A 12 9.79 -8.14 -4.43
C SER A 12 9.49 -7.72 -3.00
N ASP A 13 8.22 -7.72 -2.57
CA ASP A 13 7.84 -7.23 -1.23
C ASP A 13 8.69 -7.86 -0.09
N PRO A 14 8.89 -9.19 -0.02
CA PRO A 14 9.74 -9.82 1.00
C PRO A 14 11.23 -9.45 0.93
N ARG A 15 11.70 -8.90 -0.20
CA ARG A 15 13.10 -8.50 -0.38
C ARG A 15 13.31 -7.05 0.03
N VAL A 16 12.32 -6.20 -0.21
CA VAL A 16 12.44 -4.74 -0.06
C VAL A 16 11.92 -4.23 1.27
N PHE A 17 10.90 -4.88 1.85
CA PHE A 17 10.43 -4.54 3.19
C PHE A 17 11.18 -5.33 4.27
N GLU A 18 11.19 -4.80 5.49
CA GLU A 18 11.74 -5.49 6.65
C GLU A 18 10.82 -6.64 7.07
N HIS A 19 9.53 -6.35 7.18
CA HIS A 19 8.47 -7.34 7.33
C HIS A 19 7.46 -7.14 6.21
N ALA A 20 7.27 -8.15 5.36
CA ALA A 20 6.32 -8.10 4.25
C ALA A 20 4.97 -8.66 4.65
N ALA A 21 3.92 -7.94 4.30
CA ALA A 21 2.53 -8.35 4.46
C ALA A 21 2.22 -9.61 3.65
N GLN A 22 1.30 -10.43 4.14
CA GLN A 22 0.85 -11.66 3.48
C GLN A 22 -0.20 -11.35 2.41
N PRO A 23 -0.09 -11.93 1.20
CA PRO A 23 -1.13 -11.78 0.18
C PRO A 23 -2.49 -12.25 0.71
N GLY A 24 -3.54 -11.45 0.45
CA GLY A 24 -4.89 -11.74 0.86
C GLY A 24 -5.33 -11.13 2.19
N GLU A 25 -4.40 -10.61 3.00
CA GLU A 25 -4.78 -9.95 4.25
C GLU A 25 -5.38 -8.55 4.01
N PRO A 26 -6.32 -8.07 4.84
CA PRO A 26 -6.81 -6.70 4.75
C PRO A 26 -5.70 -5.70 5.06
N ALA A 27 -5.71 -4.55 4.39
CA ALA A 27 -4.70 -3.52 4.58
C ALA A 27 -5.30 -2.13 4.77
N VAL A 28 -4.56 -1.28 5.47
CA VAL A 28 -4.81 0.16 5.58
C VAL A 28 -3.62 0.91 4.99
N PRO A 29 -3.75 2.22 4.66
CA PRO A 29 -2.59 3.02 4.27
C PRO A 29 -1.48 2.93 5.33
N GLY A 30 -1.81 3.11 6.60
CA GLY A 30 -0.84 3.02 7.70
C GLY A 30 0.09 4.23 7.80
N GLY A 31 -0.43 5.42 7.48
CA GLY A 31 0.30 6.69 7.58
C GLY A 31 0.66 7.07 9.02
N PHE A 32 -0.19 6.70 9.99
CA PHE A 32 0.06 6.90 11.43
C PHE A 32 1.43 6.38 11.89
N ALA A 33 1.96 5.34 11.24
CA ALA A 33 3.24 4.73 11.57
C ALA A 33 4.44 5.67 11.37
N PHE A 34 4.24 6.80 10.71
CA PHE A 34 5.26 7.78 10.35
C PHE A 34 4.99 9.16 10.95
N ALA A 35 4.00 9.31 11.83
CA ALA A 35 3.60 10.61 12.38
C ALA A 35 4.72 11.31 13.17
N ASP A 36 5.53 10.55 13.92
CA ASP A 36 6.64 11.06 14.74
C ASP A 36 8.02 10.75 14.15
N VAL A 37 8.08 10.35 12.87
CA VAL A 37 9.32 9.92 12.22
C VAL A 37 9.84 11.02 11.32
N ASP A 38 11.10 11.42 11.54
CA ASP A 38 11.81 12.30 10.61
C ASP A 38 12.19 11.51 9.35
N PRO A 39 11.61 11.82 8.17
CA PRO A 39 11.86 11.07 6.95
C PRO A 39 13.33 11.09 6.51
N ASP A 40 14.08 12.14 6.87
CA ASP A 40 15.51 12.27 6.52
C ASP A 40 16.40 11.33 7.33
N THR A 41 15.86 10.74 8.41
CA THR A 41 16.57 9.78 9.28
C THR A 41 16.28 8.32 8.94
N LEU A 42 15.36 8.06 8.00
CA LEU A 42 14.91 6.73 7.68
C LEU A 42 15.98 5.91 6.95
N GLU A 43 16.24 4.70 7.45
CA GLU A 43 17.07 3.74 6.73
C GLU A 43 16.38 3.27 5.44
N ARG A 44 17.15 2.74 4.47
CA ARG A 44 16.66 2.42 3.12
C ARG A 44 15.33 1.67 3.07
N LYS A 45 15.14 0.62 3.88
CA LYS A 45 13.90 -0.17 3.89
C LYS A 45 12.74 0.59 4.53
N GLN A 46 13.01 1.38 5.56
CA GLN A 46 12.02 2.20 6.24
C GLN A 46 11.59 3.38 5.37
N ALA A 47 12.53 3.99 4.64
CA ALA A 47 12.26 5.03 3.64
C ALA A 47 11.37 4.51 2.52
N LEU A 48 11.56 3.26 2.08
CA LEU A 48 10.67 2.63 1.11
C LEU A 48 9.28 2.34 1.71
N ALA A 49 9.22 1.82 2.94
CA ALA A 49 7.96 1.61 3.63
C ALA A 49 7.17 2.92 3.83
N PHE A 50 7.87 4.01 4.14
CA PHE A 50 7.31 5.35 4.16
C PHE A 50 6.75 5.72 2.78
N ALA A 51 7.60 5.71 1.75
CA ALA A 51 7.25 6.20 0.43
C ALA A 51 6.08 5.45 -0.22
N SER A 52 5.97 4.13 -0.05
CA SER A 52 4.99 3.33 -0.81
C SER A 52 4.38 2.13 -0.08
N GLY A 53 4.59 1.99 1.23
CA GLY A 53 4.12 0.83 1.99
C GLY A 53 2.69 0.98 2.49
N TRP A 54 1.79 0.14 1.98
CA TRP A 54 0.53 -0.21 2.67
C TRP A 54 0.85 -1.07 3.90
N LEU A 55 -0.02 -1.06 4.90
CA LEU A 55 0.12 -1.85 6.12
C LEU A 55 -0.93 -2.97 6.17
N GLY A 56 -0.49 -4.22 6.12
CA GLY A 56 -1.34 -5.38 6.37
C GLY A 56 -1.79 -5.42 7.83
N THR A 57 -3.02 -5.83 8.10
CA THR A 57 -3.65 -5.69 9.42
C THR A 57 -3.63 -6.97 10.26
N GLU A 58 -3.12 -8.08 9.69
CA GLU A 58 -2.92 -9.33 10.43
C GLU A 58 -1.46 -9.48 10.81
N SER A 59 -0.56 -9.25 9.86
CA SER A 59 0.87 -9.39 10.04
C SER A 59 1.54 -8.08 10.46
N PHE A 60 0.88 -6.92 10.32
CA PHE A 60 1.52 -5.59 10.43
C PHE A 60 2.78 -5.46 9.56
N GLY A 61 2.79 -6.17 8.42
CA GLY A 61 3.82 -6.09 7.40
C GLY A 61 3.48 -5.06 6.34
N ARG A 62 4.45 -4.77 5.48
CA ARG A 62 4.30 -3.82 4.37
C ARG A 62 4.05 -4.51 3.04
N ALA A 63 3.21 -3.90 2.21
CA ALA A 63 2.96 -4.31 0.83
C ALA A 63 3.07 -3.10 -0.11
N THR A 64 3.56 -3.32 -1.33
CA THR A 64 3.66 -2.25 -2.33
C THR A 64 2.28 -1.92 -2.91
N PHE A 65 1.43 -2.93 -3.11
CA PHE A 65 0.13 -2.78 -3.73
C PHE A 65 -0.97 -3.48 -2.94
N VAL A 66 -2.17 -2.95 -3.11
CA VAL A 66 -3.41 -3.57 -2.69
C VAL A 66 -4.36 -3.66 -3.88
N GLU A 67 -5.30 -4.58 -3.82
CA GLU A 67 -6.46 -4.58 -4.69
C GLU A 67 -7.72 -4.21 -3.91
N VAL A 68 -8.69 -3.62 -4.60
CA VAL A 68 -10.03 -3.43 -4.05
C VAL A 68 -10.75 -4.78 -4.02
N ALA A 69 -11.05 -5.27 -2.82
CA ALA A 69 -11.70 -6.55 -2.60
C ALA A 69 -12.98 -6.41 -1.75
N GLU A 70 -13.82 -7.44 -1.73
CA GLU A 70 -14.90 -7.53 -0.76
C GLU A 70 -14.36 -7.93 0.62
N ILE A 71 -14.92 -7.32 1.66
CA ILE A 71 -14.74 -7.70 3.06
C ILE A 71 -16.12 -7.87 3.70
N ASP A 72 -16.27 -8.90 4.53
CA ASP A 72 -17.44 -9.06 5.36
C ASP A 72 -17.34 -8.21 6.64
N GLU A 73 -18.48 -8.01 7.30
CA GLU A 73 -18.58 -7.16 8.48
C GLU A 73 -17.76 -7.70 9.66
N ALA A 74 -17.72 -9.02 9.85
CA ALA A 74 -16.96 -9.65 10.93
C ALA A 74 -15.45 -9.42 10.77
N THR A 75 -14.93 -9.56 9.55
CA THR A 75 -13.53 -9.34 9.23
C THR A 75 -13.18 -7.86 9.32
N PHE A 76 -14.08 -6.97 8.89
CA PHE A 76 -13.89 -5.52 9.09
C PHE A 76 -13.77 -5.14 10.57
N PHE A 77 -14.62 -5.70 11.45
CA PHE A 77 -14.47 -5.49 12.89
C PHE A 77 -13.16 -6.06 13.45
N GLN A 78 -12.70 -7.21 12.95
CA GLN A 78 -11.40 -7.76 13.34
C GLN A 78 -10.23 -6.85 12.94
N VAL A 79 -10.30 -6.18 11.78
CA VAL A 79 -9.31 -5.17 11.39
C VAL A 79 -9.23 -4.05 12.42
N ILE A 80 -10.37 -3.49 12.82
CA ILE A 80 -10.44 -2.40 13.80
C ILE A 80 -9.86 -2.84 15.15
N GLU A 81 -10.25 -4.03 15.64
CA GLU A 81 -9.72 -4.51 16.92
C GLU A 81 -8.22 -4.80 16.88
N ARG A 82 -7.70 -5.35 15.77
CA ARG A 82 -6.26 -5.60 15.58
C ARG A 82 -5.49 -4.29 15.57
N LEU A 83 -5.96 -3.30 14.82
CA LEU A 83 -5.36 -1.96 14.81
C LEU A 83 -5.38 -1.31 16.19
N ALA A 84 -6.50 -1.36 16.91
CA ALA A 84 -6.60 -0.80 18.26
C ALA A 84 -5.60 -1.44 19.23
N ARG A 85 -5.47 -2.77 19.20
CA ARG A 85 -4.44 -3.48 19.99
C ARG A 85 -3.03 -3.03 19.60
N HIS A 86 -2.76 -2.94 18.30
CA HIS A 86 -1.46 -2.52 17.79
C HIS A 86 -1.11 -1.08 18.19
N PHE A 87 -2.09 -0.17 18.24
CA PHE A 87 -1.89 1.20 18.71
C PHE A 87 -1.49 1.27 20.18
N VAL A 88 -2.10 0.45 21.03
CA VAL A 88 -1.73 0.35 22.45
C VAL A 88 -0.32 -0.23 22.60
N GLU A 89 -0.02 -1.29 21.85
CA GLU A 89 1.24 -2.04 21.98
C GLU A 89 2.46 -1.28 21.40
N HIS A 90 2.28 -0.50 20.33
CA HIS A 90 3.40 0.05 19.55
C HIS A 90 3.37 1.57 19.40
N TYR A 91 2.22 2.22 19.53
CA TYR A 91 2.04 3.65 19.24
C TYR A 91 1.58 4.47 20.44
N GLY A 92 1.58 3.88 21.64
CA GLY A 92 1.39 4.60 22.89
C GLY A 92 -0.06 4.99 23.21
N ALA A 93 -1.05 4.39 22.55
CA ALA A 93 -2.43 4.56 22.98
C ALA A 93 -2.61 4.02 24.42
N PRO A 94 -3.30 4.75 25.32
CA PRO A 94 -3.31 4.43 26.75
C PRO A 94 -4.06 3.13 27.07
N ASP A 95 -5.16 2.86 26.35
CA ASP A 95 -5.95 1.65 26.47
C ASP A 95 -6.76 1.39 25.18
N LEU A 96 -7.44 0.24 25.12
CA LEU A 96 -8.28 -0.12 23.97
C LEU A 96 -9.48 0.81 23.79
N ALA A 97 -10.04 1.36 24.88
CA ALA A 97 -11.20 2.24 24.76
C ALA A 97 -10.85 3.55 24.05
N ALA A 98 -9.64 4.07 24.30
CA ALA A 98 -9.08 5.22 23.59
C ALA A 98 -8.62 4.87 22.16
N ALA A 99 -8.11 3.66 21.94
CA ALA A 99 -7.58 3.26 20.63
C ALA A 99 -8.66 2.87 19.61
N LEU A 100 -9.78 2.29 20.05
CA LEU A 100 -10.84 1.77 19.17
C LEU A 100 -11.45 2.83 18.23
N PRO A 101 -11.79 4.06 18.68
CA PRO A 101 -12.30 5.09 17.79
C PRO A 101 -11.29 5.47 16.69
N VAL A 102 -10.02 5.64 17.03
CA VAL A 102 -8.96 5.98 16.08
C VAL A 102 -8.72 4.83 15.08
N ALA A 103 -8.67 3.59 15.57
CA ALA A 103 -8.56 2.41 14.72
C ALA A 103 -9.74 2.25 13.75
N ARG A 104 -10.94 2.67 14.19
CA ARG A 104 -12.14 2.70 13.36
C ARG A 104 -12.02 3.74 12.24
N GLU A 105 -11.57 4.95 12.57
CA GLU A 105 -11.34 6.02 11.58
C GLU A 105 -10.35 5.57 10.50
N GLU A 106 -9.26 4.90 10.89
CA GLU A 106 -8.26 4.35 9.96
C GLU A 106 -8.85 3.27 9.04
N ALA A 107 -9.70 2.38 9.59
CA ALA A 107 -10.37 1.36 8.79
C ALA A 107 -11.44 1.96 7.86
N ASP A 108 -12.23 2.92 8.33
CA ASP A 108 -13.23 3.60 7.49
C ASP A 108 -12.54 4.36 6.35
N TYR A 109 -11.46 5.09 6.63
CA TYR A 109 -10.67 5.79 5.62
C TYR A 109 -10.12 4.81 4.56
N ALA A 110 -9.60 3.65 4.98
CA ALA A 110 -9.17 2.61 4.05
C ALA A 110 -10.32 2.09 3.15
N ALA A 111 -11.54 2.00 3.68
CA ALA A 111 -12.71 1.62 2.89
C ALA A 111 -13.14 2.71 1.90
N GLU A 112 -13.03 3.99 2.26
CA GLU A 112 -13.34 5.14 1.38
C GLU A 112 -12.42 5.16 0.14
N LEU A 113 -11.15 4.78 0.29
CA LEU A 113 -10.20 4.64 -0.83
C LEU A 113 -10.63 3.57 -1.85
N CYS A 114 -11.61 2.73 -1.51
CA CYS A 114 -12.09 1.64 -2.34
C CYS A 114 -13.34 1.97 -3.18
N GLU A 115 -13.63 3.26 -3.43
CA GLU A 115 -14.63 3.73 -4.40
C GLU A 115 -14.24 3.46 -5.87
N HIS A 116 -13.79 2.23 -6.14
CA HIS A 116 -13.36 1.73 -7.44
C HIS A 116 -13.98 0.35 -7.73
N LYS A 117 -13.70 -0.22 -8.90
CA LYS A 117 -14.17 -1.58 -9.25
C LYS A 117 -13.38 -2.63 -8.45
N LEU A 118 -13.99 -3.78 -8.16
CA LEU A 118 -13.25 -4.92 -7.59
C LEU A 118 -12.03 -5.27 -8.46
N HIS A 119 -10.94 -5.70 -7.82
CA HIS A 119 -9.64 -5.98 -8.41
C HIS A 119 -8.91 -4.76 -9.01
N THR A 120 -9.39 -3.54 -8.74
CA THR A 120 -8.62 -2.32 -9.06
C THR A 120 -7.40 -2.28 -8.16
N LEU A 121 -6.21 -2.18 -8.76
CA LEU A 121 -4.95 -2.08 -8.03
C LEU A 121 -4.74 -0.64 -7.56
N LEU A 122 -4.33 -0.47 -6.30
CA LEU A 122 -4.01 0.82 -5.71
C LEU A 122 -2.58 0.82 -5.18
N ALA A 123 -1.91 1.95 -5.35
CA ALA A 123 -0.64 2.29 -4.72
C ALA A 123 -0.82 3.52 -3.84
N VAL A 124 -0.08 3.57 -2.74
CA VAL A 124 0.07 4.77 -1.92
C VAL A 124 1.41 5.40 -2.23
N GLU A 125 1.46 6.72 -2.26
CA GLU A 125 2.69 7.50 -2.33
C GLU A 125 2.70 8.50 -1.18
N ARG A 126 3.83 8.58 -0.47
CA ARG A 126 4.02 9.51 0.63
C ARG A 126 5.21 10.40 0.44
N GLU A 127 5.02 11.65 0.79
CA GLU A 127 6.07 12.67 0.81
C GLU A 127 6.02 13.44 2.13
N PRO A 128 7.18 13.93 2.62
CA PRO A 128 7.20 14.87 3.73
C PRO A 128 6.44 16.15 3.36
N GLY A 129 5.62 16.65 4.27
CA GLY A 129 4.85 17.88 4.12
C GLY A 129 5.04 18.81 5.32
N PRO A 130 4.59 20.07 5.21
CA PRO A 130 4.77 21.07 6.27
C PRO A 130 4.07 20.70 7.59
N ASP A 131 2.99 19.90 7.53
CA ASP A 131 2.19 19.47 8.69
C ASP A 131 2.32 17.96 8.98
N GLY A 132 3.42 17.33 8.52
CA GLY A 132 3.67 15.90 8.70
C GLY A 132 3.76 15.17 7.37
N VAL A 133 2.92 14.17 7.13
CA VAL A 133 3.00 13.30 5.95
C VAL A 133 1.89 13.64 4.96
N ARG A 134 2.25 13.84 3.69
CA ARG A 134 1.27 13.96 2.59
C ARG A 134 1.12 12.62 1.91
N GLU A 135 -0.10 12.11 1.87
CA GLU A 135 -0.44 10.87 1.16
C GLU A 135 -1.16 11.17 -0.15
N SER A 136 -0.87 10.38 -1.18
CA SER A 136 -1.65 10.34 -2.41
C SER A 136 -1.86 8.89 -2.86
N PHE A 137 -2.97 8.62 -3.54
CA PHE A 137 -3.35 7.27 -3.96
C PHE A 137 -3.50 7.21 -5.48
N LYS A 138 -2.92 6.18 -6.08
CA LYS A 138 -2.93 5.99 -7.53
C LYS A 138 -3.58 4.67 -7.89
N VAL A 139 -4.50 4.73 -8.85
CA VAL A 139 -5.00 3.53 -9.53
C VAL A 139 -3.93 3.04 -10.50
N ILE A 140 -3.49 1.81 -10.30
CA ILE A 140 -2.51 1.17 -11.17
C ILE A 140 -3.25 0.44 -12.29
N GLN A 141 -3.06 0.91 -13.52
CA GLN A 141 -3.53 0.19 -14.70
C GLN A 141 -2.47 -0.85 -15.07
N PRO A 142 -2.78 -2.16 -14.97
CA PRO A 142 -1.85 -3.17 -15.45
C PRO A 142 -1.60 -2.92 -16.94
N HIS A 143 -0.37 -2.62 -17.30
CA HIS A 143 0.02 -2.55 -18.71
C HIS A 143 -0.20 -3.95 -19.29
N ARG A 144 -1.15 -4.08 -20.22
CA ARG A 144 -1.28 -5.31 -20.99
C ARG A 144 0.05 -5.52 -21.70
N ALA A 145 0.64 -6.70 -21.55
CA ALA A 145 1.82 -7.16 -22.28
C ALA A 145 1.54 -7.38 -23.79
N GLN A 146 0.90 -6.42 -24.45
CA GLN A 146 0.67 -6.39 -25.90
C GLN A 146 1.34 -5.17 -26.57
N ASP A 147 1.88 -4.23 -25.81
CA ASP A 147 2.67 -3.12 -26.35
C ASP A 147 4.18 -3.44 -26.33
N HIS A 148 4.56 -4.64 -26.78
CA HIS A 148 5.89 -4.82 -27.35
C HIS A 148 5.87 -4.17 -28.73
N ALA A 149 6.02 -2.85 -28.75
CA ALA A 149 6.43 -2.12 -29.94
C ALA A 149 7.69 -2.83 -30.48
N ARG A 150 7.57 -3.41 -31.69
CA ARG A 150 8.69 -3.92 -32.46
C ARG A 150 9.60 -2.74 -32.80
N ILE A 151 10.51 -2.42 -31.91
CA ILE A 151 11.65 -1.55 -32.21
C ILE A 151 12.72 -2.48 -32.75
N TRP A 152 12.98 -2.37 -34.06
CA TRP A 152 14.23 -2.52 -34.82
C TRP A 152 13.83 -2.82 -36.27
N GLY A 153 13.48 -1.76 -37.00
CA GLY A 153 13.53 -1.79 -38.46
C GLY A 153 15.00 -1.82 -38.88
N ILE A 154 15.40 -2.88 -39.56
CA ILE A 154 16.66 -2.90 -40.30
C ILE A 154 16.44 -1.95 -41.48
N ALA A 155 17.14 -0.83 -41.50
CA ALA A 155 17.33 -0.07 -42.73
C ALA A 155 18.32 -0.88 -43.58
N GLU A 156 17.83 -1.49 -44.66
CA GLU A 156 18.69 -1.87 -45.77
C GLU A 156 19.07 -0.56 -46.48
N ASP A 157 20.30 -0.10 -46.26
CA ASP A 157 20.89 0.96 -47.07
C ASP A 157 21.03 0.44 -48.50
N GLY A 158 20.14 0.90 -49.37
CA GLY A 158 20.27 0.72 -50.80
C GLY A 158 21.40 1.58 -51.34
N GLU A 159 22.46 0.96 -51.84
CA GLU A 159 23.37 1.61 -52.78
C GLU A 159 22.84 1.41 -54.22
N PRO A 160 22.70 2.50 -55.00
CA PRO A 160 22.20 2.43 -56.37
C PRO A 160 23.25 1.88 -57.35
N SER A 161 22.70 1.30 -58.41
CA SER A 161 23.29 0.56 -59.53
C SER A 161 24.22 1.34 -60.48
N ASP A 162 25.12 0.56 -61.10
CA ASP A 162 25.93 0.74 -62.34
C ASP A 162 27.00 1.84 -62.41
#